data_AF-A0A517D529-F1
#
_entry.id   AF-A0A517D529-F1
#
_cell.length_a   1.000
_cell.length_b   1.000
_cell.length_c   1.000
_cell.angle_alpha   90.00
_cell.angle_beta   90.00
_cell.angle_gamma   90.00
#
_symmetry.space_group_name_H-M   'P 1'
#
loop_
_entity.id
_entity.type
_entity.pdbx_description
1 polymer ?
#
loop_
_entity_poly.entity_id
_entity_poly.type
_entity_poly.pdbx_seq_one_letter_code
_entity_poly.pdbx_strand_id
1 'polypeptide(L)'
;MNSIFEKYDRKKSCDKAQAWLEEYWHWRDEAQKKKITLGSPSFDGQPKARSYDPDRRIIDWTNAQNEWKRRELVIKYIASKGDEHELYALILDNRFVHHHRSVTQVRMDLNIAERTFNRIQEKALWEAARIIPADVLVEK
;
A
#
# COMPACT_ATOMS: atom_id res chain seq x y z
N MET A 1 -1.36 -7.87 -30.76
CA MET A 1 -0.55 -7.03 -29.85
C MET A 1 -0.15 -7.92 -28.70
N ASN A 2 1.12 -8.31 -28.61
CA ASN A 2 1.61 -8.97 -27.40
C ASN A 2 1.73 -7.88 -26.35
N SER A 3 0.84 -7.90 -25.35
CA SER A 3 0.93 -6.98 -24.22
C SER A 3 2.27 -7.20 -23.53
N ILE A 4 2.99 -6.12 -23.22
CA ILE A 4 4.29 -6.16 -22.50
C ILE A 4 4.22 -6.95 -21.17
N PHE A 5 3.01 -7.23 -20.69
CA PHE A 5 2.74 -7.95 -19.45
C PHE A 5 2.35 -9.43 -19.62
N GLU A 6 2.25 -9.95 -20.84
CA GLU A 6 1.85 -11.35 -21.10
C GLU A 6 2.82 -12.39 -20.54
N LYS A 7 4.09 -12.01 -20.34
CA LYS A 7 5.12 -12.87 -19.76
C LYS A 7 4.96 -13.13 -18.25
N TYR A 8 4.11 -12.39 -17.57
CA TYR A 8 3.93 -12.50 -16.13
C TYR A 8 2.75 -13.41 -15.75
N ASP A 9 2.93 -14.17 -14.67
CA ASP A 9 1.88 -14.92 -13.99
C ASP A 9 0.95 -13.94 -13.29
N ARG A 10 -0.24 -13.77 -13.89
CA ARG A 10 -1.25 -12.84 -13.40
C ARG A 10 -1.70 -13.16 -11.98
N LYS A 11 -1.89 -14.44 -11.65
CA LYS A 11 -2.42 -14.83 -10.35
C LYS A 11 -1.40 -14.54 -9.25
N LYS A 12 -0.17 -15.02 -9.41
CA LYS A 12 0.91 -14.76 -8.44
C LYS A 12 1.21 -13.28 -8.29
N SER A 13 1.12 -12.52 -9.37
CA SER A 13 1.35 -11.07 -9.32
C SER A 13 0.23 -10.34 -8.58
N CYS A 14 -1.04 -10.75 -8.77
CA CYS A 14 -2.16 -10.22 -7.99
C CYS A 14 -2.02 -10.55 -6.49
N ASP A 15 -1.60 -11.78 -6.14
CA ASP A 15 -1.39 -12.20 -4.75
C ASP A 15 -0.29 -11.34 -4.09
N LYS A 16 0.83 -11.11 -4.78
CA LYS A 16 1.89 -10.19 -4.30
C LYS A 16 1.40 -8.75 -4.19
N ALA A 17 0.61 -8.27 -5.14
CA ALA A 17 0.07 -6.90 -5.11
C ALA A 17 -0.87 -6.71 -3.92
N GLN A 18 -1.73 -7.69 -3.64
CA GLN A 18 -2.60 -7.67 -2.48
C GLN A 18 -1.78 -7.59 -1.18
N ALA A 19 -0.82 -8.50 -1.00
CA ALA A 19 0.04 -8.51 0.19
C ALA A 19 0.77 -7.16 0.37
N TRP A 20 1.32 -6.60 -0.72
CA TRP A 20 1.97 -5.31 -0.67
C TRP A 20 1.03 -4.19 -0.23
N LEU A 21 -0.21 -4.14 -0.76
CA LEU A 21 -1.20 -3.14 -0.36
C LEU A 21 -1.60 -3.27 1.11
N GLU A 22 -1.78 -4.51 1.59
CA GLU A 22 -2.19 -4.81 2.98
C GLU A 22 -1.18 -4.34 4.03
N GLU A 23 0.10 -4.19 3.66
CA GLU A 23 1.13 -3.65 4.55
C GLU A 23 1.00 -2.15 4.85
N TYR A 24 -0.01 -1.45 4.30
CA TYR A 24 -0.21 -0.02 4.50
C TYR A 24 -0.13 0.40 5.98
N TRP A 25 -0.94 -0.23 6.84
CA TRP A 25 -0.96 0.11 8.26
C TRP A 25 0.31 -0.31 8.98
N HIS A 26 0.95 -1.42 8.58
CA HIS A 26 2.25 -1.81 9.14
C HIS A 26 3.31 -0.74 8.91
N TRP A 27 3.40 -0.18 7.70
CA TRP A 27 4.32 0.92 7.40
C TRP A 27 3.94 2.22 8.09
N ARG A 28 2.63 2.49 8.24
CA ARG A 28 2.13 3.67 8.94
C ARG A 28 2.44 3.61 10.44
N ASP A 29 2.25 2.45 11.07
CA ASP A 29 2.58 2.19 12.47
C ASP A 29 4.09 2.24 12.71
N GLU A 30 4.88 1.66 11.81
CA GLU A 30 6.34 1.70 11.88
C GLU A 30 6.87 3.14 11.78
N ALA A 31 6.27 3.95 10.90
CA ALA A 31 6.60 5.36 10.78
C ALA A 31 6.17 6.16 12.03
N GLN A 32 5.03 5.81 12.65
CA GLN A 32 4.59 6.44 13.89
C GLN A 32 5.51 6.09 15.06
N LYS A 33 5.94 4.83 15.17
CA LYS A 33 6.89 4.34 16.18
C LYS A 33 8.25 5.03 16.07
N LYS A 34 8.72 5.25 14.85
CA LYS A 34 10.02 5.89 14.56
C LYS A 34 9.96 7.42 14.56
N LYS A 35 8.76 8.01 14.64
CA LYS A 35 8.54 9.46 14.60
C LYS A 35 9.49 10.15 15.57
N ILE A 36 10.19 11.15 15.04
CA ILE A 36 11.14 11.93 15.81
C ILE A 36 10.32 12.94 16.61
N THR A 37 10.10 12.65 17.88
CA THR A 37 9.68 13.67 18.84
C THR A 37 10.89 14.54 19.10
N LEU A 38 10.89 15.77 18.56
CA LEU A 38 11.74 16.85 19.05
C LEU A 38 11.31 17.14 20.50
N GLY A 39 11.80 16.33 21.44
CA GLY A 39 11.76 16.68 22.84
C GLY A 39 12.61 17.92 23.02
N SER A 40 12.02 18.99 23.56
CA SER A 40 12.81 20.11 24.08
C SER A 40 13.85 19.55 25.06
N PRO A 41 15.11 20.01 25.05
CA PRO A 41 16.13 19.47 25.94
C PRO A 41 15.66 19.58 27.39
N SER A 42 15.54 18.44 28.09
CA SER A 42 15.41 18.47 29.54
C SER A 42 16.81 18.77 30.09
N PHE A 43 16.98 19.94 30.71
CA PHE A 43 18.21 20.41 31.36
C PHE A 43 18.45 19.71 32.72
N ASP A 44 18.05 18.46 32.86
CA ASP A 44 18.21 17.72 34.11
C ASP A 44 19.37 16.74 33.99
N GLY A 45 20.53 17.19 34.50
CA GLY A 45 21.64 16.37 34.99
C GLY A 45 22.13 15.20 34.12
N GLN A 46 23.27 15.41 33.46
CA GLN A 46 24.14 14.42 32.80
C GLN A 46 23.58 13.64 31.59
N PRO A 47 24.21 13.75 30.40
CA PRO A 47 23.88 12.89 29.28
C PRO A 47 24.35 11.45 29.56
N LYS A 48 23.42 10.55 29.88
CA LYS A 48 23.64 9.11 29.78
C LYS A 48 23.63 8.73 28.29
N ALA A 49 24.73 8.97 27.60
CA ALA A 49 24.86 8.72 26.18
C ALA A 49 24.76 7.21 25.89
N ARG A 50 23.61 6.75 25.38
CA ARG A 50 23.62 5.69 24.37
C ARG A 50 23.98 6.39 23.06
N SER A 51 25.09 6.02 22.44
CA SER A 51 25.46 6.49 21.10
C SER A 51 24.46 5.92 20.09
N TYR A 52 23.28 6.53 19.99
CA TYR A 52 22.27 6.15 19.03
C TYR A 52 22.40 7.09 17.83
N ASP A 53 22.71 6.55 16.67
CA ASP A 53 22.93 7.29 15.43
C ASP A 53 21.62 8.00 15.01
N PRO A 54 21.53 9.34 15.16
CA PRO A 54 20.32 10.09 14.86
C PRO A 54 19.99 10.09 13.36
N ASP A 55 21.00 10.00 12.49
CA ASP A 55 20.83 10.01 11.03
C ASP A 55 20.13 8.74 10.56
N ARG A 56 20.52 7.59 11.14
CA ARG A 56 19.85 6.31 10.87
C ARG A 56 18.37 6.33 11.23
N ARG A 57 18.00 6.96 12.35
CA ARG A 57 16.59 7.07 12.76
C ARG A 57 15.79 7.97 11.80
N ILE A 58 16.38 9.07 11.32
CA ILE A 58 15.77 9.94 10.31
C ILE A 58 15.54 9.17 9.00
N ILE A 59 16.55 8.41 8.55
CA ILE A 59 16.46 7.59 7.34
C ILE A 59 15.36 6.54 7.49
N ASP A 60 15.36 5.79 8.59
CA ASP A 60 14.38 4.73 8.84
C ASP A 60 12.94 5.27 8.94
N TRP A 61 12.75 6.41 9.59
CA TRP A 61 11.46 7.09 9.65
C TRP A 61 11.00 7.55 8.25
N THR A 62 11.91 8.15 7.47
CA THR A 62 11.63 8.64 6.12
C THR A 62 11.28 7.48 5.19
N ASN A 63 11.99 6.36 5.28
CA ASN A 63 11.70 5.16 4.50
C ASN A 63 10.32 4.60 4.82
N ALA A 64 9.98 4.45 6.10
CA ALA A 64 8.65 3.99 6.50
C ALA A 64 7.55 4.96 6.05
N GLN A 65 7.80 6.27 6.13
CA GLN A 65 6.90 7.30 5.60
C GLN A 65 6.65 7.17 4.09
N ASN A 66 7.71 6.92 3.34
CA ASN A 66 7.62 6.77 1.89
C ASN A 66 6.84 5.51 1.51
N GLU A 67 7.00 4.40 2.25
CA GLU A 67 6.32 3.14 1.96
C GLU A 67 4.79 3.22 2.06
N TRP A 68 4.23 3.79 3.14
CA TRP A 68 2.77 3.91 3.22
C TRP A 68 2.23 4.96 2.23
N LYS A 69 2.97 6.05 1.98
CA LYS A 69 2.59 7.07 0.99
C LYS A 69 2.59 6.52 -0.44
N ARG A 70 3.52 5.63 -0.78
CA ARG A 70 3.55 4.95 -2.09
C ARG A 70 2.27 4.19 -2.36
N ARG A 71 1.71 3.51 -1.36
CA ARG A 71 0.43 2.80 -1.48
C ARG A 71 -0.71 3.78 -1.82
N GLU A 72 -0.79 4.92 -1.14
CA GLU A 72 -1.76 5.97 -1.48
C GLU A 72 -1.56 6.52 -2.89
N LEU A 73 -0.32 6.69 -3.34
CA LEU A 73 -0.01 7.15 -4.69
C LEU A 73 -0.46 6.14 -5.75
N VAL A 74 -0.29 4.83 -5.51
CA VAL A 74 -0.79 3.78 -6.41
C VAL A 74 -2.31 3.88 -6.55
N ILE A 75 -3.05 3.99 -5.44
CA ILE A 75 -4.51 4.12 -5.46
C ILE A 75 -4.94 5.39 -6.21
N LYS A 76 -4.31 6.54 -5.93
CA LYS A 76 -4.58 7.81 -6.61
C LYS A 76 -4.31 7.74 -8.11
N TYR A 77 -3.20 7.11 -8.51
CA TYR A 77 -2.85 6.96 -9.91
C TYR A 77 -3.83 6.04 -10.64
N ILE A 78 -4.26 4.93 -10.03
CA ILE A 78 -5.31 4.08 -10.60
C ILE A 78 -6.58 4.92 -10.81
N ALA A 79 -7.06 5.63 -9.78
CA ALA A 79 -8.26 6.47 -9.89
C ALA A 79 -8.19 7.48 -11.04
N SER A 80 -7.01 8.09 -11.27
CA SER A 80 -6.85 9.10 -12.33
C SER A 80 -6.98 8.60 -13.78
N LYS A 81 -7.11 7.28 -14.01
CA LYS A 81 -7.22 6.70 -15.36
C LYS A 81 -8.65 6.71 -15.93
N GLY A 82 -9.63 7.20 -15.17
CA GLY A 82 -11.04 7.33 -15.57
C GLY A 82 -11.99 6.42 -14.79
N ASP A 83 -13.29 6.53 -15.08
CA ASP A 83 -14.40 6.03 -14.25
C ASP A 83 -14.29 4.55 -13.84
N GLU A 84 -13.92 3.64 -14.77
CA GLU A 84 -13.75 2.22 -14.43
C GLU A 84 -12.63 2.01 -13.40
N HIS A 85 -11.57 2.81 -13.49
CA HIS A 85 -10.43 2.71 -12.60
C HIS A 85 -10.66 3.44 -11.27
N GLU A 86 -11.55 4.42 -11.21
CA GLU A 86 -12.03 4.97 -9.93
C GLU A 86 -12.68 3.88 -9.08
N LEU A 87 -13.52 3.02 -9.70
CA LEU A 87 -14.09 1.85 -9.02
C LEU A 87 -13.01 0.86 -8.56
N TYR A 88 -11.98 0.63 -9.38
CA TYR A 88 -10.84 -0.21 -8.98
C TYR A 88 -10.12 0.36 -7.76
N ALA A 89 -9.80 1.65 -7.78
CA ALA A 89 -9.15 2.33 -6.67
C ALA A 89 -10.01 2.24 -5.40
N LEU A 90 -11.32 2.51 -5.50
CA LEU A 90 -12.25 2.43 -4.38
C LEU A 90 -12.30 1.02 -3.75
N ILE A 91 -12.32 -0.03 -4.58
CA ILE A 91 -12.32 -1.41 -4.10
C ILE A 91 -11.01 -1.74 -3.40
N LEU A 92 -9.86 -1.43 -4.01
CA LEU A 92 -8.55 -1.70 -3.41
C LEU A 92 -8.38 -0.93 -2.09
N ASP A 93 -8.83 0.31 -2.05
CA ASP A 93 -8.74 1.17 -0.88
C ASP A 93 -9.53 0.60 0.32
N ASN A 94 -10.77 0.20 0.06
CA ASN A 94 -11.63 -0.40 1.09
C ASN A 94 -11.16 -1.78 1.53
N ARG A 95 -10.64 -2.59 0.60
CA ARG A 95 -10.30 -3.99 0.89
C ARG A 95 -8.91 -4.17 1.47
N PHE A 96 -7.94 -3.35 1.07
CA PHE A 96 -6.53 -3.65 1.32
C PHE A 96 -5.70 -2.48 1.84
N VAL A 97 -6.16 -1.22 1.76
CA VAL A 97 -5.34 -0.07 2.17
C VAL A 97 -5.86 0.57 3.46
N HIS A 98 -6.98 1.29 3.41
CA HIS A 98 -7.41 2.08 4.56
C HIS A 98 -8.32 1.31 5.51
N HIS A 99 -9.23 0.48 4.99
CA HIS A 99 -10.33 -0.04 5.80
C HIS A 99 -10.29 -1.54 6.08
N HIS A 100 -9.61 -2.35 5.25
CA HIS A 100 -9.56 -3.81 5.36
C HIS A 100 -10.94 -4.46 5.52
N ARG A 101 -11.96 -3.92 4.84
CA ARG A 101 -13.32 -4.44 4.90
C ARG A 101 -13.43 -5.80 4.24
N SER A 102 -14.43 -6.57 4.63
CA SER A 102 -14.77 -7.84 3.98
C SER A 102 -15.33 -7.64 2.56
N VAL A 103 -15.25 -8.68 1.73
CA VAL A 103 -15.92 -8.72 0.40
C VAL A 103 -17.39 -8.33 0.54
N THR A 104 -18.08 -8.91 1.51
CA THR A 104 -19.52 -8.74 1.73
C THR A 104 -19.89 -7.30 2.02
N GLN A 105 -19.14 -6.61 2.88
CA GLN A 105 -19.42 -5.21 3.20
C GLN A 105 -19.25 -4.33 1.96
N VAL A 106 -18.10 -4.41 1.29
CA VAL A 106 -17.82 -3.54 0.14
C VAL A 106 -18.77 -3.79 -1.02
N ARG A 107 -19.11 -5.07 -1.31
CA ARG A 107 -20.05 -5.37 -2.39
C ARG A 107 -21.47 -4.87 -2.10
N MET A 108 -21.89 -4.89 -0.83
CA MET A 108 -23.21 -4.39 -0.43
C MET A 108 -23.25 -2.87 -0.51
N ASP A 109 -22.19 -2.19 -0.05
CA ASP A 109 -22.05 -0.74 -0.15
C ASP A 109 -22.08 -0.27 -1.63
N LEU A 110 -21.46 -1.03 -2.53
CA LEU A 110 -21.42 -0.73 -3.96
C LEU A 110 -22.64 -1.28 -4.75
N ASN A 111 -23.52 -2.05 -4.12
CA ASN A 111 -24.62 -2.77 -4.75
C ASN A 111 -24.18 -3.64 -5.96
N ILE A 112 -23.09 -4.41 -5.79
CA ILE A 112 -22.52 -5.26 -6.84
C ILE A 112 -22.69 -6.75 -6.48
N ALA A 113 -23.10 -7.57 -7.45
CA ALA A 113 -23.15 -9.02 -7.31
C ALA A 113 -21.75 -9.61 -7.05
N GLU A 114 -21.64 -10.61 -6.18
CA GLU A 114 -20.36 -11.17 -5.72
C GLU A 114 -19.44 -11.61 -6.87
N ARG A 115 -19.97 -12.33 -7.86
CA ARG A 115 -19.20 -12.76 -9.04
C ARG A 115 -18.62 -11.57 -9.81
N THR A 116 -19.40 -10.51 -9.98
CA THR A 116 -18.97 -9.28 -10.65
C THR A 116 -17.91 -8.57 -9.83
N PHE A 117 -18.12 -8.47 -8.51
CA PHE A 117 -17.16 -7.87 -7.58
C PHE A 117 -15.81 -8.60 -7.63
N ASN A 118 -15.79 -9.93 -7.53
CA ASN A 118 -14.55 -10.73 -7.55
C ASN A 118 -13.77 -10.51 -8.86
N ARG A 119 -14.47 -10.47 -9.99
CA ARG A 119 -13.85 -10.16 -11.29
C ARG A 119 -13.26 -8.75 -11.35
N ILE A 120 -13.97 -7.76 -10.82
CA ILE A 120 -13.51 -6.36 -10.76
C ILE A 120 -12.29 -6.26 -9.83
N GLN A 121 -12.32 -6.89 -8.66
CA GLN A 121 -11.19 -6.94 -7.73
C GLN A 121 -9.95 -7.56 -8.38
N GLU A 122 -10.10 -8.68 -9.10
CA GLU A 122 -8.97 -9.32 -9.80
C GLU A 122 -8.37 -8.42 -10.89
N LYS A 123 -9.21 -7.67 -11.63
CA LYS A 123 -8.73 -6.67 -12.58
C LYS A 123 -8.03 -5.51 -11.88
N ALA A 124 -8.57 -5.02 -10.77
CA ALA A 124 -7.99 -3.95 -9.97
C ALA A 124 -6.62 -4.34 -9.41
N LEU A 125 -6.50 -5.55 -8.84
CA LEU A 125 -5.22 -6.09 -8.36
C LEU A 125 -4.20 -6.22 -9.49
N TRP A 126 -4.63 -6.61 -10.69
CA TRP A 126 -3.76 -6.68 -11.86
C TRP A 126 -3.33 -5.30 -12.39
N GLU A 127 -4.18 -4.29 -12.31
CA GLU A 127 -3.81 -2.89 -12.56
C GLU A 127 -2.77 -2.41 -11.54
N ALA A 128 -3.00 -2.68 -10.25
CA ALA A 128 -2.06 -2.32 -9.18
C ALA A 128 -0.70 -3.00 -9.36
N ALA A 129 -0.68 -4.31 -9.63
CA ALA A 129 0.55 -5.08 -9.84
C ALA A 129 1.47 -4.48 -10.91
N ARG A 130 0.90 -3.87 -11.96
CA ARG A 130 1.67 -3.23 -13.05
C ARG A 130 2.27 -1.87 -12.68
N ILE A 131 1.78 -1.24 -11.61
CA ILE A 131 2.20 0.09 -11.18
C ILE A 131 3.18 0.00 -10.00
N ILE A 132 3.01 -1.01 -9.14
CA ILE A 132 3.83 -1.16 -7.93
C ILE A 132 5.31 -1.35 -8.34
N PRO A 133 6.23 -0.52 -7.82
CA PRO A 133 7.64 -0.53 -8.22
C PRO A 133 8.47 -1.72 -7.65
N ALA A 134 7.85 -2.61 -6.88
CA ALA A 134 8.49 -3.77 -6.26
C ALA A 134 8.45 -5.02 -7.17
N ASP A 135 9.09 -6.11 -6.74
CA ASP A 135 9.12 -7.44 -7.39
C ASP A 135 7.75 -8.17 -7.39
N VAL A 136 6.68 -7.39 -7.50
CA VAL A 136 5.29 -7.85 -7.50
C VAL A 136 4.95 -8.62 -8.76
N LEU A 137 5.50 -8.23 -9.92
CA LEU A 137 5.31 -8.97 -11.16
C LEU A 137 6.17 -10.25 -11.16
N VAL A 138 5.51 -11.40 -11.29
CA VAL A 138 6.15 -12.73 -11.28
C VAL A 138 6.19 -13.27 -12.71
N GLU A 139 7.36 -13.65 -13.21
CA GLU A 139 7.48 -14.27 -14.55
C GLU A 139 6.93 -15.71 -14.56
N LYS A 140 6.43 -16.16 -15.71
CA LYS A 140 5.85 -17.50 -15.91
C LYS A 140 6.89 -18.62 -15.91
#